data_AF-A0AAU8EBG9-F1
#
_entry.id   AF-A0AAU8EBG9-F1
#
_cell.length_a   1.000
_cell.length_b   1.000
_cell.length_c   1.000
_cell.angle_alpha   90.00
_cell.angle_beta   90.00
_cell.angle_gamma   90.00
#
_symmetry.space_group_name_H-M   'P 1'
#
loop_
_entity.id
_entity.type
_entity.pdbx_description
1 polymer ?
#
loop_
_entity_poly.entity_id
_entity_poly.type
_entity_poly.pdbx_seq_one_letter_code
_entity_poly.pdbx_strand_id
1 'polypeptide(L)'
;MNREGVDMKLHTPRSRALGMHLVLILVTSVLASRLLVANQVPSTPAPVSAPVSESATPWGGDYFPNTLLTDQNGRQVRFFDDLIKGKVVVINFIFTSCSDSCPLETARLRQVQKLLGDRVGKDIFFYSISIDPLSDTPEVLKAYAQRFQVGPGWQFLTGEFADVTELRQKLGLFIEGVDNGRSKDHNLSLIVGNQQTGRWMKASPFENPWILADQLANTLHNWKQPSIGESYANAPEIRPPSNGEELFRTRCASCHSLGPQDGQGIGMRSIGPDLIGVTRQRDPAWLSRWIQEPDRMLAEKDPIAMEMFERFNKIPMPNLRMDEHSAQSIIDYLQAETDRQHPPVAPLADGTEEPEHHHAIAAPNTTQVQ
;
A
#
# COMPACT_ATOMS: atom_id res chain seq x y z
N MET A 1 -110.29 -0.82 -39.08
CA MET A 1 -110.34 0.29 -40.07
C MET A 1 -108.90 0.65 -40.43
N ASN A 2 -108.45 0.42 -41.66
CA ASN A 2 -108.42 1.40 -42.78
C ASN A 2 -107.82 2.76 -42.35
N ARG A 3 -106.85 3.38 -43.01
CA ARG A 3 -106.15 3.14 -44.28
C ARG A 3 -105.01 4.18 -44.37
N GLU A 4 -103.94 3.83 -45.09
CA GLU A 4 -103.20 4.62 -46.12
C GLU A 4 -103.48 6.15 -46.17
N GLY A 5 -102.53 7.07 -46.32
CA GLY A 5 -101.16 7.04 -46.81
C GLY A 5 -100.77 8.44 -47.32
N VAL A 6 -99.74 8.46 -48.18
CA VAL A 6 -99.30 9.51 -49.12
C VAL A 6 -98.00 10.24 -48.79
N ASP A 7 -97.11 10.03 -49.75
CA ASP A 7 -95.74 10.47 -50.00
C ASP A 7 -95.69 11.89 -50.59
N MET A 8 -94.62 12.66 -50.32
CA MET A 8 -94.24 13.80 -51.16
C MET A 8 -92.74 14.09 -51.07
N LYS A 9 -92.03 13.81 -52.17
CA LYS A 9 -90.64 14.16 -52.45
C LYS A 9 -90.44 15.68 -52.55
N LEU A 10 -89.25 16.17 -52.22
CA LEU A 10 -88.37 16.96 -53.12
C LEU A 10 -87.02 17.32 -52.47
N HIS A 11 -85.96 17.24 -53.28
CA HIS A 11 -84.54 17.51 -53.00
C HIS A 11 -84.21 18.99 -52.77
N THR A 12 -83.10 19.29 -52.07
CA THR A 12 -81.90 20.00 -52.60
C THR A 12 -80.76 20.15 -51.54
N PRO A 13 -79.51 20.51 -51.93
CA PRO A 13 -78.27 19.89 -51.46
C PRO A 13 -77.40 20.78 -50.55
N ARG A 14 -76.37 20.20 -49.90
CA ARG A 14 -75.04 20.80 -49.69
C ARG A 14 -74.10 19.85 -48.95
N SER A 15 -73.28 19.10 -49.71
CA SER A 15 -72.25 18.19 -49.20
C SER A 15 -70.89 18.51 -49.82
N ARG A 16 -70.24 19.60 -49.41
CA ARG A 16 -68.83 19.88 -49.83
C ARG A 16 -67.91 20.52 -48.79
N ALA A 17 -68.38 20.85 -47.58
CA ALA A 17 -67.52 21.50 -46.58
C ALA A 17 -66.93 20.54 -45.51
N LEU A 18 -67.46 19.32 -45.36
CA LEU A 18 -67.05 18.42 -44.27
C LEU A 18 -65.87 17.48 -44.63
N GLY A 19 -65.58 17.29 -45.93
CA GLY A 19 -64.59 16.31 -46.38
C GLY A 19 -63.13 16.75 -46.23
N MET A 20 -62.85 18.06 -46.20
CA MET A 20 -61.47 18.56 -46.25
C MET A 20 -60.78 18.60 -44.87
N HIS A 21 -61.56 18.73 -43.79
CA HIS A 21 -61.03 18.69 -42.42
C HIS A 21 -60.74 17.27 -41.92
N LEU A 22 -61.49 16.27 -42.41
CA LEU A 22 -61.26 14.87 -42.02
C LEU A 22 -59.97 14.30 -42.63
N VAL A 23 -59.64 14.71 -43.86
CA VAL A 23 -58.42 14.28 -44.56
C VAL A 23 -57.17 14.87 -43.90
N LEU A 24 -57.20 16.13 -43.45
CA LEU A 24 -56.05 16.77 -42.81
C LEU A 24 -55.71 16.11 -41.46
N ILE A 25 -56.73 15.74 -40.66
CA ILE A 25 -56.55 15.06 -39.36
C ILE A 25 -56.02 13.63 -39.57
N LEU A 26 -56.48 12.90 -40.58
CA LEU A 26 -55.98 11.57 -40.91
C LEU A 26 -54.52 11.59 -41.38
N VAL A 27 -54.11 12.57 -42.19
CA VAL A 27 -52.72 12.69 -42.67
C VAL A 27 -51.75 13.06 -41.54
N THR A 28 -52.13 13.94 -40.61
CA THR A 28 -51.29 14.26 -39.43
C THR A 28 -51.18 13.08 -38.46
N SER A 29 -52.23 12.27 -38.32
CA SER A 29 -52.23 11.07 -37.48
C SER A 29 -51.33 9.96 -38.03
N VAL A 30 -51.30 9.79 -39.36
CA VAL A 30 -50.45 8.79 -40.04
C VAL A 30 -48.97 9.24 -40.07
N LEU A 31 -48.67 10.53 -40.17
CA LEU A 31 -47.28 11.03 -40.06
C LEU A 31 -46.73 10.91 -38.62
N ALA A 32 -47.54 11.19 -37.59
CA ALA A 32 -47.13 11.05 -36.20
C ALA A 32 -46.85 9.58 -35.82
N SER A 33 -47.61 8.64 -36.38
CA SER A 33 -47.40 7.20 -36.15
C SER A 33 -46.22 6.63 -36.96
N ARG A 34 -45.80 7.26 -38.06
CA ARG A 34 -44.57 6.91 -38.80
C ARG A 34 -43.28 7.41 -38.12
N LEU A 35 -43.34 8.50 -37.34
CA LEU A 35 -42.20 9.01 -36.57
C LEU A 35 -41.97 8.28 -35.23
N LEU A 36 -43.00 7.62 -34.68
CA LEU A 36 -42.88 6.80 -33.46
C LEU A 36 -42.39 5.36 -33.70
N VAL A 37 -42.47 4.85 -34.93
CA VAL A 37 -41.98 3.50 -35.28
C VAL A 37 -40.51 3.50 -35.75
N ALA A 38 -39.98 4.65 -36.17
CA ALA A 38 -38.59 4.77 -36.64
C ALA A 38 -37.52 4.88 -35.52
N ASN A 39 -37.92 4.91 -34.24
CA ASN A 39 -37.01 5.04 -33.10
C ASN A 39 -36.96 3.80 -32.19
N GLN A 40 -37.48 2.66 -32.65
CA GLN A 40 -37.19 1.38 -32.00
C GLN A 40 -35.78 0.94 -32.41
N VAL A 41 -34.79 1.33 -31.60
CA VAL A 41 -33.47 0.71 -31.62
C VAL A 41 -33.69 -0.81 -31.54
N PRO A 42 -33.15 -1.61 -32.47
CA PRO A 42 -33.31 -3.06 -32.39
C PRO A 42 -32.76 -3.52 -31.05
N SER A 43 -33.63 -4.08 -30.21
CA SER A 43 -33.27 -4.73 -28.95
C SER A 43 -32.35 -5.88 -29.30
N THR A 44 -31.05 -5.65 -29.22
CA THR A 44 -30.07 -6.71 -29.34
C THR A 44 -30.38 -7.65 -28.17
N PRO A 45 -30.65 -8.95 -28.41
CA PRO A 45 -30.81 -9.87 -27.30
C PRO A 45 -29.57 -9.76 -26.44
N ALA A 46 -29.75 -9.53 -25.15
CA ALA A 46 -28.65 -9.48 -24.20
C ALA A 46 -27.77 -10.71 -24.46
N PRO A 47 -26.44 -10.56 -24.58
CA PRO A 47 -25.58 -11.72 -24.80
C PRO A 47 -25.89 -12.69 -23.69
N VAL A 48 -26.34 -13.90 -24.08
CA VAL A 48 -26.51 -15.01 -23.16
C VAL A 48 -25.16 -15.14 -22.48
N SER A 49 -25.11 -14.78 -21.20
CA SER A 49 -23.90 -14.91 -20.39
C SER A 49 -23.55 -16.39 -20.39
N ALA A 50 -22.56 -16.74 -21.23
CA ALA A 50 -21.94 -18.04 -21.18
C ALA A 50 -21.53 -18.28 -19.71
N PRO A 51 -21.74 -19.50 -19.17
CA PRO A 51 -21.21 -19.81 -17.86
C PRO A 51 -19.71 -19.50 -17.89
N VAL A 52 -19.28 -18.59 -17.01
CA VAL A 52 -17.87 -18.25 -16.85
C VAL A 52 -17.19 -19.55 -16.46
N SER A 53 -16.46 -20.15 -17.39
CA SER A 53 -15.62 -21.33 -17.16
C SER A 53 -14.78 -21.08 -15.91
N GLU A 54 -14.81 -22.00 -14.96
CA GLU A 54 -13.83 -22.03 -13.87
C GLU A 54 -12.43 -22.12 -14.51
N SER A 55 -11.67 -21.03 -14.35
CA SER A 55 -10.28 -20.79 -14.78
C SER A 55 -10.00 -20.56 -16.29
N ALA A 56 -10.18 -19.32 -16.75
CA ALA A 56 -9.67 -18.83 -18.03
C ALA A 56 -8.31 -18.10 -17.89
N THR A 57 -7.47 -18.54 -16.94
CA THR A 57 -6.16 -17.94 -16.67
C THR A 57 -5.08 -18.97 -16.99
N PRO A 58 -4.03 -18.62 -17.77
CA PRO A 58 -2.92 -19.54 -18.04
C PRO A 58 -2.11 -19.86 -16.77
N TRP A 59 -2.35 -19.12 -15.68
CA TRP A 59 -1.67 -19.24 -14.39
C TRP A 59 -2.41 -20.22 -13.46
N GLY A 60 -2.66 -21.44 -13.96
CA GLY A 60 -3.33 -22.53 -13.25
C GLY A 60 -2.37 -23.57 -12.67
N GLY A 61 -2.91 -24.72 -12.24
CA GLY A 61 -2.13 -25.83 -11.68
C GLY A 61 -1.16 -26.46 -12.69
N ASP A 62 -1.39 -26.26 -13.98
CA ASP A 62 -0.47 -26.72 -15.04
C ASP A 62 0.76 -25.79 -15.19
N TYR A 63 0.68 -24.56 -14.67
CA TYR A 63 1.77 -23.58 -14.74
C TYR A 63 2.63 -23.58 -13.48
N PHE A 64 2.00 -23.40 -12.31
CA PHE A 64 2.71 -23.36 -11.03
C PHE A 64 2.91 -24.78 -10.50
N PRO A 65 4.13 -25.16 -10.10
CA PRO A 65 4.35 -26.47 -9.50
C PRO A 65 3.59 -26.56 -8.18
N ASN A 66 3.05 -27.74 -7.86
CA ASN A 66 2.31 -27.98 -6.62
C ASN A 66 3.22 -28.55 -5.52
N THR A 67 4.40 -27.95 -5.40
CA THR A 67 5.51 -28.31 -4.51
C THR A 67 5.05 -28.39 -3.06
N LEU A 68 5.52 -29.40 -2.33
CA LEU A 68 5.26 -29.54 -0.90
C LEU A 68 6.27 -28.69 -0.11
N LEU A 69 5.77 -27.75 0.68
CA LEU A 69 6.55 -26.90 1.57
C LEU A 69 6.13 -27.13 3.02
N THR A 70 6.96 -26.68 3.95
CA THR A 70 6.67 -26.68 5.39
C THR A 70 6.64 -25.25 5.91
N ASP A 71 5.55 -24.84 6.56
CA ASP A 71 5.44 -23.52 7.17
C ASP A 71 6.18 -23.42 8.52
N GLN A 72 6.29 -22.21 9.07
CA GLN A 72 6.99 -21.95 10.32
C GLN A 72 6.35 -22.61 11.56
N ASN A 73 5.18 -23.23 11.42
CA ASN A 73 4.54 -24.01 12.48
C ASN A 73 4.66 -25.52 12.25
N GLY A 74 5.46 -25.95 11.27
CA GLY A 74 5.68 -27.35 10.93
C GLY A 74 4.55 -27.97 10.09
N ARG A 75 3.60 -27.17 9.59
CA ARG A 75 2.50 -27.68 8.76
C ARG A 75 2.95 -27.79 7.32
N GLN A 76 2.66 -28.94 6.71
CA GLN A 76 2.88 -29.14 5.28
C GLN A 76 1.79 -28.44 4.46
N VAL A 77 2.20 -27.75 3.41
CA VAL A 77 1.34 -27.01 2.48
C VAL A 77 1.79 -27.25 1.05
N ARG A 78 0.85 -27.31 0.12
CA ARG A 78 1.13 -27.41 -1.31
C ARG A 78 1.11 -26.03 -1.94
N PHE A 79 2.17 -25.68 -2.67
CA PHE A 79 2.37 -24.33 -3.19
C PHE A 79 1.16 -23.83 -3.99
N PHE A 80 0.70 -24.55 -5.01
CA PHE A 80 -0.42 -24.08 -5.81
C PHE A 80 -1.75 -24.16 -5.04
N ASP A 81 -2.12 -25.34 -4.53
CA ASP A 81 -3.45 -25.57 -3.97
C ASP A 81 -3.71 -24.75 -2.69
N ASP A 82 -2.72 -24.66 -1.80
CA ASP A 82 -2.89 -24.00 -0.50
C ASP A 82 -2.45 -22.53 -0.53
N LEU A 83 -1.42 -22.18 -1.31
CA LEU A 83 -0.82 -20.84 -1.26
C LEU A 83 -1.25 -19.92 -2.40
N ILE A 84 -1.52 -20.43 -3.61
CA ILE A 84 -1.76 -19.60 -4.80
C ILE A 84 -3.22 -19.57 -5.24
N LYS A 85 -3.88 -20.74 -5.27
CA LYS A 85 -5.21 -20.90 -5.86
C LYS A 85 -6.23 -19.98 -5.20
N GLY A 86 -6.86 -19.12 -6.01
CA GLY A 86 -7.91 -18.21 -5.54
C GLY A 86 -7.44 -17.04 -4.67
N LYS A 87 -6.13 -16.77 -4.55
CA LYS A 87 -5.57 -15.78 -3.62
C LYS A 87 -4.88 -14.62 -4.33
N VAL A 88 -4.79 -13.49 -3.63
CA VAL A 88 -3.80 -12.45 -3.91
C VAL A 88 -2.59 -12.71 -3.03
N VAL A 89 -1.40 -12.76 -3.63
CA VAL A 89 -0.20 -13.23 -2.96
C VAL A 89 0.96 -12.26 -3.16
N VAL A 90 1.78 -12.12 -2.13
CA VAL A 90 3.12 -11.53 -2.18
C VAL A 90 4.11 -12.64 -1.86
N ILE A 91 5.07 -12.88 -2.74
CA ILE A 91 6.07 -13.93 -2.58
C ILE A 91 7.46 -13.30 -2.66
N ASN A 92 8.29 -13.57 -1.66
CA ASN A 92 9.73 -13.30 -1.73
C ASN A 92 10.53 -14.51 -1.29
N PHE A 93 11.79 -14.55 -1.71
CA PHE A 93 12.76 -15.54 -1.31
C PHE A 93 13.76 -14.89 -0.35
N ILE A 94 14.05 -15.56 0.77
CA ILE A 94 14.93 -15.01 1.82
C ILE A 94 15.84 -16.09 2.36
N PHE A 95 16.76 -15.72 3.24
CA PHE A 95 17.38 -16.65 4.20
C PHE A 95 17.61 -15.93 5.52
N THR A 96 17.33 -16.57 6.65
CA THR A 96 17.24 -15.86 7.95
C THR A 96 18.58 -15.37 8.49
N SER A 97 19.69 -15.95 7.99
CA SER A 97 21.06 -15.53 8.33
C SER A 97 21.56 -14.32 7.54
N CYS A 98 20.76 -13.76 6.63
CA CYS A 98 21.11 -12.55 5.90
C CYS A 98 21.20 -11.34 6.84
N SER A 99 22.35 -10.67 6.87
CA SER A 99 22.58 -9.45 7.65
C SER A 99 22.24 -8.15 6.91
N ASP A 100 21.84 -8.24 5.64
CA ASP A 100 21.81 -7.09 4.73
C ASP A 100 20.37 -6.79 4.26
N SER A 101 19.93 -7.33 3.13
CA SER A 101 18.65 -6.97 2.50
C SER A 101 17.44 -7.60 3.17
N CYS A 102 17.47 -8.90 3.51
CA CYS A 102 16.27 -9.61 3.98
C CYS A 102 15.62 -8.98 5.23
N PRO A 103 16.37 -8.50 6.25
CA PRO A 103 15.80 -7.72 7.35
C PRO A 103 15.05 -6.47 6.90
N LEU A 104 15.59 -5.73 5.92
CA LEU A 104 14.98 -4.50 5.38
C LEU A 104 13.70 -4.79 4.61
N GLU A 105 13.71 -5.86 3.80
CA GLU A 105 12.53 -6.32 3.07
C GLU A 105 11.42 -6.74 4.02
N THR A 106 11.76 -7.53 5.04
CA THR A 106 10.80 -7.97 6.05
C THR A 106 10.22 -6.77 6.79
N ALA A 107 11.05 -5.80 7.16
CA ALA A 107 10.59 -4.55 7.76
C ALA A 107 9.65 -3.79 6.82
N ARG A 108 10.00 -3.62 5.53
CA ARG A 108 9.13 -2.92 4.57
C ARG A 108 7.81 -3.64 4.35
N LEU A 109 7.80 -4.95 4.15
CA LEU A 109 6.58 -5.73 3.96
C LEU A 109 5.69 -5.73 5.21
N ARG A 110 6.26 -5.56 6.40
CA ARG A 110 5.48 -5.36 7.63
C ARG A 110 4.75 -4.01 7.66
N GLN A 111 5.31 -2.99 7.03
CA GLN A 111 4.63 -1.70 6.83
C GLN A 111 3.41 -1.90 5.93
N VAL A 112 3.58 -2.64 4.83
CA VAL A 112 2.50 -3.00 3.91
C VAL A 112 1.43 -3.84 4.61
N GLN A 113 1.82 -4.83 5.43
CA GLN A 113 0.87 -5.64 6.21
C GLN A 113 0.02 -4.76 7.14
N LYS A 114 0.63 -3.77 7.79
CA LYS A 114 -0.09 -2.81 8.65
C LYS A 114 -1.08 -1.96 7.85
N LEU A 115 -0.70 -1.50 6.65
CA LEU A 115 -1.57 -0.72 5.76
C LEU A 115 -2.77 -1.51 5.26
N LEU A 116 -2.56 -2.77 4.89
CA LEU A 116 -3.62 -3.66 4.43
C LEU A 116 -4.52 -4.14 5.57
N GLY A 117 -3.99 -4.15 6.79
CA GLY A 117 -4.71 -4.52 8.01
C GLY A 117 -5.40 -5.87 7.88
N ASP A 118 -6.70 -5.87 8.15
CA ASP A 118 -7.57 -7.04 8.18
C ASP A 118 -7.72 -7.81 6.87
N ARG A 119 -7.28 -7.25 5.74
CA ARG A 119 -7.26 -7.95 4.44
C ARG A 119 -6.21 -9.06 4.43
N VAL A 120 -5.12 -8.90 5.19
CA VAL A 120 -4.05 -9.90 5.24
C VAL A 120 -4.52 -11.13 6.01
N GLY A 121 -4.44 -12.29 5.36
CA GLY A 121 -4.95 -13.56 5.87
C GLY A 121 -6.42 -13.86 5.50
N LYS A 122 -7.12 -12.93 4.84
CA LYS A 122 -8.48 -13.15 4.30
C LYS A 122 -8.42 -13.33 2.79
N ASP A 123 -8.00 -12.30 2.08
CA ASP A 123 -7.92 -12.30 0.62
C ASP A 123 -6.52 -11.95 0.08
N ILE A 124 -5.67 -11.34 0.90
CA ILE A 124 -4.26 -11.06 0.59
C ILE A 124 -3.36 -11.90 1.51
N PHE A 125 -2.34 -12.55 0.97
CA PHE A 125 -1.45 -13.44 1.70
C PHE A 125 0.02 -13.15 1.38
N PHE A 126 0.89 -13.29 2.37
CA PHE A 126 2.32 -13.03 2.23
C PHE A 126 3.09 -14.33 2.47
N TYR A 127 4.08 -14.60 1.64
CA TYR A 127 4.88 -15.81 1.69
C TYR A 127 6.36 -15.46 1.54
N SER A 128 7.14 -15.74 2.58
CA SER A 128 8.59 -15.65 2.55
C SER A 128 9.18 -17.04 2.54
N ILE A 129 9.79 -17.45 1.42
CA ILE A 129 10.27 -18.80 1.19
C ILE A 129 11.80 -18.83 1.36
N SER A 130 12.30 -19.69 2.25
CA SER A 130 13.74 -19.80 2.47
C SER A 130 14.45 -20.44 1.28
N ILE A 131 15.61 -19.89 0.90
CA ILE A 131 16.56 -20.48 -0.04
C ILE A 131 17.65 -21.32 0.65
N ASP A 132 17.68 -21.32 1.98
CA ASP A 132 18.66 -22.01 2.81
C ASP A 132 17.96 -23.01 3.76
N PRO A 133 17.32 -24.06 3.21
CA PRO A 133 16.50 -24.96 4.01
C PRO A 133 17.29 -25.81 5.02
N LEU A 134 18.61 -25.91 4.86
CA LEU A 134 19.49 -26.60 5.81
C LEU A 134 19.64 -25.82 7.12
N SER A 135 19.59 -24.48 7.05
CA SER A 135 19.74 -23.60 8.20
C SER A 135 18.38 -23.08 8.71
N ASP A 136 17.45 -22.82 7.80
CA ASP A 136 16.15 -22.22 8.08
C ASP A 136 15.09 -23.29 8.33
N THR A 137 15.19 -23.95 9.49
CA THR A 137 14.15 -24.85 9.98
C THR A 137 12.86 -24.09 10.32
N PRO A 138 11.70 -24.77 10.44
CA PRO A 138 10.46 -24.12 10.86
C PRO A 138 10.59 -23.29 12.15
N GLU A 139 11.37 -23.76 13.12
CA GLU A 139 11.64 -23.07 14.39
C GLU A 139 12.45 -21.79 14.18
N VAL A 140 13.46 -21.82 13.31
CA VAL A 140 14.29 -20.66 12.96
C VAL A 140 13.43 -19.62 12.23
N LEU A 141 12.62 -20.06 11.26
CA LEU A 141 11.69 -19.20 10.53
C LEU A 141 10.65 -18.56 11.46
N LYS A 142 10.13 -19.33 12.44
CA LYS A 142 9.19 -18.83 13.44
C LYS A 142 9.83 -17.77 14.32
N ALA A 143 11.05 -18.01 14.80
CA ALA A 143 11.79 -17.04 15.59
C ALA A 143 12.09 -15.76 14.79
N TYR A 144 12.45 -15.90 13.51
CA TYR A 144 12.65 -14.76 12.62
C TYR A 144 11.36 -13.95 12.46
N ALA A 145 10.25 -14.58 12.11
CA ALA A 145 8.94 -13.93 11.96
C ALA A 145 8.52 -13.20 13.26
N GLN A 146 8.77 -13.79 14.42
CA GLN A 146 8.48 -13.20 15.73
C GLN A 146 9.33 -11.94 16.02
N ARG A 147 10.62 -11.92 15.66
CA ARG A 147 11.48 -10.73 15.85
C ARG A 147 10.93 -9.52 15.11
N PHE A 148 10.47 -9.72 13.86
CA PHE A 148 9.80 -8.70 13.06
C PHE A 148 8.31 -8.53 13.39
N GLN A 149 7.83 -9.26 14.41
CA GLN A 149 6.48 -9.23 14.94
C GLN A 149 5.38 -9.63 13.94
N VAL A 150 5.74 -10.34 12.86
CA VAL A 150 4.89 -10.69 11.72
C VAL A 150 3.47 -11.10 12.15
N GLY A 151 2.48 -10.46 11.56
CA GLY A 151 1.07 -10.67 11.87
C GLY A 151 0.45 -11.83 11.10
N PRO A 152 -0.83 -12.16 11.38
CA PRO A 152 -1.56 -13.20 10.68
C PRO A 152 -1.58 -13.01 9.16
N GLY A 153 -1.71 -14.12 8.42
CA GLY A 153 -1.78 -14.11 6.95
C GLY A 153 -0.42 -14.00 6.23
N TRP A 154 0.68 -13.94 6.98
CA TRP A 154 2.03 -14.05 6.44
C TRP A 154 2.71 -15.33 6.94
N GLN A 155 3.07 -16.22 6.02
CA GLN A 155 3.75 -17.47 6.30
C GLN A 155 5.21 -17.43 5.87
N PHE A 156 6.06 -18.05 6.67
CA PHE A 156 7.47 -18.28 6.38
C PHE A 156 7.63 -19.77 6.10
N LEU A 157 8.22 -20.11 4.95
CA LEU A 157 8.16 -21.45 4.38
C LEU A 157 9.58 -21.96 4.10
N THR A 158 9.78 -23.26 4.28
CA THR A 158 10.99 -23.99 3.87
C THR A 158 10.60 -25.25 3.10
N GLY A 159 11.56 -25.89 2.44
CA GLY A 159 11.32 -27.09 1.63
C GLY A 159 12.61 -27.69 1.12
N GLU A 160 12.52 -28.69 0.25
CA GLU A 160 13.72 -29.28 -0.35
C GLU A 160 14.44 -28.25 -1.24
N PHE A 161 15.78 -28.29 -1.24
CA PHE A 161 16.59 -27.30 -1.96
C PHE A 161 16.28 -27.26 -3.46
N ALA A 162 16.10 -28.45 -4.08
CA ALA A 162 15.76 -28.57 -5.49
C ALA A 162 14.38 -27.98 -5.80
N ASP A 163 13.40 -28.26 -4.93
CA ASP A 163 12.02 -27.80 -5.03
C ASP A 163 11.91 -26.28 -4.94
N VAL A 164 12.61 -25.67 -3.97
CA VAL A 164 12.71 -24.22 -3.84
C VAL A 164 13.39 -23.61 -5.06
N THR A 165 14.44 -24.24 -5.58
CA THR A 165 15.14 -23.77 -6.78
C THR A 165 14.21 -23.78 -8.01
N GLU A 166 13.43 -24.84 -8.21
CA GLU A 166 12.44 -24.90 -9.28
C GLU A 166 11.38 -23.80 -9.15
N LEU A 167 10.85 -23.58 -7.92
CA LEU A 167 9.90 -22.50 -7.66
C LEU A 167 10.47 -21.14 -8.07
N ARG A 168 11.73 -20.86 -7.71
CA ARG A 168 12.40 -19.61 -8.08
C ARG A 168 12.53 -19.46 -9.59
N GLN A 169 12.87 -20.52 -10.31
CA GLN A 169 12.95 -20.51 -11.76
C GLN A 169 11.58 -20.24 -12.40
N LYS A 170 10.54 -20.94 -11.96
CA LYS A 170 9.15 -20.77 -12.45
C LYS A 170 8.60 -19.38 -12.19
N LEU A 171 8.96 -18.78 -11.06
CA LEU A 171 8.58 -17.41 -10.69
C LEU A 171 9.48 -16.34 -11.34
N GLY A 172 10.50 -16.73 -12.10
CA GLY A 172 11.44 -15.80 -12.74
C GLY A 172 12.32 -15.04 -11.75
N LEU A 173 12.57 -15.60 -10.57
CA LEU A 173 13.39 -15.08 -9.47
C LEU A 173 14.71 -15.85 -9.28
N PHE A 174 15.17 -16.53 -10.33
CA PHE A 174 16.43 -17.25 -10.38
C PHE A 174 17.37 -16.60 -11.40
N ILE A 175 18.62 -16.38 -11.02
CA ILE A 175 19.67 -15.81 -11.86
C ILE A 175 20.77 -16.86 -12.02
N GLU A 176 20.92 -17.39 -13.22
CA GLU A 176 21.97 -18.37 -13.52
C GLU A 176 23.37 -17.79 -13.24
N GLY A 177 24.24 -18.60 -12.62
CA GLY A 177 25.59 -18.20 -12.24
C GLY A 177 25.70 -17.48 -10.89
N VAL A 178 24.67 -16.73 -10.49
CA VAL A 178 24.56 -16.10 -9.15
C VAL A 178 23.97 -17.10 -8.16
N ASP A 179 22.83 -17.69 -8.51
CA ASP A 179 22.09 -18.66 -7.71
C ASP A 179 22.63 -20.09 -7.88
N ASN A 180 23.94 -20.27 -7.65
CA ASN A 180 24.67 -21.51 -7.95
C ASN A 180 24.86 -22.43 -6.72
N GLY A 181 24.22 -22.11 -5.59
CA GLY A 181 24.34 -22.84 -4.33
C GLY A 181 25.67 -22.62 -3.58
N ARG A 182 26.60 -21.81 -4.13
CA ARG A 182 27.86 -21.43 -3.48
C ARG A 182 27.80 -20.03 -2.87
N SER A 183 27.12 -19.10 -3.53
CA SER A 183 26.76 -17.79 -2.96
C SER A 183 25.31 -17.84 -2.44
N LYS A 184 25.02 -17.03 -1.41
CA LYS A 184 23.65 -16.73 -0.98
C LYS A 184 23.07 -15.48 -1.66
N ASP A 185 23.82 -14.88 -2.58
CA ASP A 185 23.31 -13.83 -3.46
C ASP A 185 22.14 -14.38 -4.27
N HIS A 186 21.05 -13.62 -4.33
CA HIS A 186 19.84 -14.02 -5.02
C HIS A 186 19.05 -12.80 -5.48
N ASN A 187 18.05 -13.05 -6.34
CA ASN A 187 17.12 -12.01 -6.78
C ASN A 187 16.22 -11.56 -5.61
N LEU A 188 16.30 -10.28 -5.26
CA LEU A 188 15.51 -9.64 -4.19
C LEU A 188 14.12 -9.17 -4.64
N SER A 189 13.71 -9.43 -5.88
CA SER A 189 12.40 -8.99 -6.37
C SER A 189 11.28 -9.78 -5.68
N LEU A 190 10.17 -9.10 -5.40
CA LEU A 190 8.91 -9.72 -5.06
C LEU A 190 8.22 -10.24 -6.32
N ILE A 191 7.45 -11.30 -6.17
CA ILE A 191 6.35 -11.61 -7.09
C ILE A 191 5.04 -11.31 -6.37
N VAL A 192 4.24 -10.44 -6.97
CA VAL A 192 2.86 -10.20 -6.53
C VAL A 192 1.90 -10.63 -7.61
N GLY A 193 0.79 -11.23 -7.20
CA GLY A 193 -0.19 -11.64 -8.19
C GLY A 193 -1.52 -12.07 -7.61
N ASN A 194 -2.49 -12.15 -8.50
CA ASN A 194 -3.82 -12.65 -8.24
C ASN A 194 -4.11 -13.76 -9.24
N GLN A 195 -4.20 -14.99 -8.73
CA GLN A 195 -4.38 -16.17 -9.57
C GLN A 195 -5.70 -16.09 -10.36
N GLN A 196 -6.79 -15.61 -9.75
CA GLN A 196 -8.11 -15.54 -10.37
C GLN A 196 -8.17 -14.55 -11.53
N THR A 197 -7.49 -13.41 -11.41
CA THR A 197 -7.45 -12.39 -12.48
C THR A 197 -6.33 -12.64 -13.48
N GLY A 198 -5.40 -13.55 -13.17
CA GLY A 198 -4.22 -13.83 -13.99
C GLY A 198 -3.21 -12.68 -14.04
N ARG A 199 -3.33 -11.70 -13.13
CA ARG A 199 -2.40 -10.58 -13.04
C ARG A 199 -1.23 -10.96 -12.15
N TRP A 200 -0.02 -10.90 -12.72
CA TRP A 200 1.24 -11.16 -12.03
C TRP A 200 2.25 -10.09 -12.42
N MET A 201 3.03 -9.62 -11.45
CA MET A 201 4.09 -8.65 -11.69
C MET A 201 5.25 -8.84 -10.72
N LYS A 202 6.44 -8.45 -11.17
CA LYS A 202 7.58 -8.24 -10.28
C LYS A 202 7.39 -6.89 -9.58
N ALA A 203 7.67 -6.86 -8.29
CA ALA A 203 7.69 -5.63 -7.50
C ALA A 203 8.99 -5.54 -6.70
N SER A 204 9.35 -4.34 -6.27
CA SER A 204 10.51 -4.16 -5.40
C SER A 204 10.08 -4.26 -3.94
N PRO A 205 10.78 -5.02 -3.08
CA PRO A 205 10.51 -5.02 -1.65
C PRO A 205 10.91 -3.70 -0.98
N PHE A 206 11.55 -2.78 -1.71
CA PHE A 206 11.93 -1.44 -1.24
C PHE A 206 11.01 -0.34 -1.79
N GLU A 207 9.95 -0.71 -2.50
CA GLU A 207 8.96 0.24 -3.02
C GLU A 207 8.25 0.98 -1.87
N ASN A 208 7.63 2.11 -2.20
CA ASN A 208 6.79 2.84 -1.25
C ASN A 208 5.66 1.90 -0.77
N PRO A 209 5.51 1.69 0.55
CA PRO A 209 4.56 0.71 1.08
C PRO A 209 3.11 1.02 0.70
N TRP A 210 2.75 2.30 0.49
CA TRP A 210 1.43 2.71 0.03
C TRP A 210 1.15 2.26 -1.40
N ILE A 211 2.14 2.35 -2.29
CA ILE A 211 2.01 1.92 -3.68
C ILE A 211 1.81 0.41 -3.73
N LEU A 212 2.61 -0.34 -2.98
CA LEU A 212 2.46 -1.79 -2.93
C LEU A 212 1.13 -2.21 -2.28
N ALA A 213 0.69 -1.53 -1.21
CA ALA A 213 -0.61 -1.77 -0.60
C ALA A 213 -1.77 -1.48 -1.56
N ASP A 214 -1.72 -0.38 -2.31
CA ASP A 214 -2.72 -0.04 -3.33
C ASP A 214 -2.75 -1.07 -4.47
N GLN A 215 -1.58 -1.48 -4.96
CA GLN A 215 -1.49 -2.52 -5.99
C GLN A 215 -2.17 -3.82 -5.54
N LEU A 216 -1.90 -4.24 -4.31
CA LEU A 216 -2.47 -5.46 -3.72
C LEU A 216 -3.97 -5.32 -3.47
N ALA A 217 -4.43 -4.18 -2.95
CA ALA A 217 -5.83 -3.98 -2.58
C ALA A 217 -6.76 -3.65 -3.75
N ASN A 218 -6.23 -3.01 -4.80
CA ASN A 218 -7.01 -2.42 -5.90
C ASN A 218 -6.59 -2.94 -7.28
N THR A 219 -5.33 -2.72 -7.69
CA THR A 219 -4.87 -3.00 -9.05
C THR A 219 -5.00 -4.47 -9.43
N LEU A 220 -4.60 -5.38 -8.53
CA LEU A 220 -4.70 -6.83 -8.75
C LEU A 220 -6.13 -7.36 -8.70
N HIS A 221 -7.08 -6.57 -8.20
CA HIS A 221 -8.50 -6.91 -8.13
C HIS A 221 -9.34 -6.32 -9.29
N ASN A 222 -8.72 -5.90 -10.40
CA ASN A 222 -9.40 -5.25 -11.54
C ASN A 222 -10.12 -3.94 -11.19
N TRP A 223 -9.61 -3.15 -10.23
CA TRP A 223 -10.20 -1.84 -9.89
C TRP A 223 -11.69 -1.94 -9.57
N LYS A 224 -12.10 -2.99 -8.85
CA LYS A 224 -13.50 -3.18 -8.42
C LYS A 224 -14.04 -2.01 -7.58
N GLN A 225 -13.15 -1.19 -7.01
CA GLN A 225 -13.48 0.04 -6.34
C GLN A 225 -13.25 1.22 -7.29
N PRO A 226 -14.27 2.07 -7.54
CA PRO A 226 -14.08 3.32 -8.28
C PRO A 226 -13.06 4.20 -7.57
N SER A 227 -12.12 4.78 -8.34
CA SER A 227 -11.28 5.86 -7.82
C SER A 227 -12.18 7.02 -7.38
N ILE A 228 -12.05 7.46 -6.13
CA ILE A 228 -12.70 8.68 -5.66
C ILE A 228 -11.94 9.82 -6.34
N GLY A 229 -12.61 10.51 -7.28
CA GLY A 229 -12.04 11.64 -7.99
C GLY A 229 -11.88 12.84 -7.07
N GLU A 230 -10.84 12.85 -6.25
CA GLU A 230 -10.44 14.05 -5.53
C GLU A 230 -9.83 15.06 -6.51
N SER A 231 -10.18 16.34 -6.32
CA SER A 231 -9.64 17.41 -7.14
C SER A 231 -8.18 17.67 -6.76
N TYR A 232 -7.29 17.69 -7.74
CA TYR A 232 -5.91 18.14 -7.56
C TYR A 232 -5.77 19.64 -7.27
N ALA A 233 -6.88 20.40 -7.26
CA ALA A 233 -6.84 21.84 -6.96
C ALA A 233 -6.24 22.15 -5.57
N ASN A 234 -6.32 21.20 -4.63
CA ASN A 234 -5.74 21.31 -3.28
C ASN A 234 -4.57 20.34 -3.08
N ALA A 235 -4.02 19.76 -4.15
CA ALA A 235 -2.87 18.87 -4.00
C ALA A 235 -1.66 19.67 -3.47
N PRO A 236 -0.95 19.15 -2.46
CA PRO A 236 0.21 19.83 -1.93
C PRO A 236 1.30 19.96 -3.02
N GLU A 237 1.98 21.10 -3.04
CA GLU A 237 3.13 21.29 -3.93
C GLU A 237 4.24 20.32 -3.54
N ILE A 238 4.70 19.53 -4.53
CA ILE A 238 5.78 18.58 -4.34
C ILE A 238 7.10 19.33 -4.50
N ARG A 239 7.85 19.49 -3.41
CA ARG A 239 9.25 19.92 -3.50
C ARG A 239 10.15 18.73 -3.84
N PRO A 240 11.26 18.94 -4.58
CA PRO A 240 12.30 17.94 -4.69
C PRO A 240 12.84 17.56 -3.30
N PRO A 241 13.08 16.27 -3.02
CA PRO A 241 13.74 15.86 -1.79
C PRO A 241 15.19 16.36 -1.78
N SER A 242 15.73 16.63 -0.59
CA SER A 242 17.19 16.78 -0.44
C SER A 242 17.86 15.42 -0.65
N ASN A 243 19.18 15.41 -0.91
CA ASN A 243 19.94 14.16 -1.00
C ASN A 243 19.77 13.29 0.27
N GLY A 244 19.84 13.90 1.45
CA GLY A 244 19.60 13.22 2.72
C GLY A 244 18.20 12.64 2.87
N GLU A 245 17.17 13.35 2.39
CA GLU A 245 15.80 12.86 2.39
C GLU A 245 15.64 11.65 1.46
N GLU A 246 16.20 11.71 0.26
CA GLU A 246 16.14 10.60 -0.70
C GLU A 246 16.84 9.34 -0.16
N LEU A 247 18.04 9.52 0.40
CA LEU A 247 18.78 8.45 1.08
C LEU A 247 17.97 7.87 2.24
N PHE A 248 17.39 8.72 3.10
CA PHE A 248 16.57 8.24 4.21
C PHE A 248 15.36 7.43 3.72
N ARG A 249 14.62 7.93 2.73
CA ARG A 249 13.41 7.28 2.20
C ARG A 249 13.70 5.92 1.58
N THR A 250 14.84 5.79 0.91
CA THR A 250 15.21 4.58 0.17
C THR A 250 16.00 3.58 1.02
N ARG A 251 16.70 4.01 2.07
CA ARG A 251 17.61 3.16 2.86
C ARG A 251 17.21 2.99 4.33
N CYS A 252 16.58 3.98 4.95
CA CYS A 252 16.35 4.01 6.40
C CYS A 252 14.87 3.82 6.77
N ALA A 253 13.94 4.32 5.93
CA ALA A 253 12.51 4.41 6.25
C ALA A 253 11.80 3.05 6.38
N SER A 254 12.42 1.93 5.99
CA SER A 254 11.87 0.59 6.25
C SER A 254 11.84 0.25 7.75
N CYS A 255 12.82 0.75 8.50
CA CYS A 255 13.01 0.42 9.91
C CYS A 255 12.79 1.62 10.84
N HIS A 256 13.13 2.83 10.39
CA HIS A 256 13.10 4.04 11.19
C HIS A 256 11.89 4.92 10.89
N SER A 257 11.38 5.60 11.93
CA SER A 257 10.34 6.62 11.83
C SER A 257 10.90 8.02 12.07
N LEU A 258 10.18 9.04 11.61
CA LEU A 258 10.49 10.46 11.85
C LEU A 258 9.32 11.14 12.57
N GLY A 259 8.97 10.64 13.74
CA GLY A 259 7.86 11.16 14.53
C GLY A 259 6.48 10.81 13.98
N PRO A 260 5.41 11.31 14.63
CA PRO A 260 4.04 11.13 14.15
C PRO A 260 3.75 11.87 12.84
N GLN A 261 4.64 12.78 12.43
CA GLN A 261 4.53 13.61 11.24
C GLN A 261 5.47 13.17 10.11
N ASP A 262 5.98 11.93 10.11
CA ASP A 262 6.89 11.40 9.07
C ASP A 262 6.28 11.33 7.64
N GLY A 263 5.11 11.95 7.44
CA GLY A 263 4.36 12.00 6.19
C GLY A 263 3.79 10.66 5.75
N GLN A 264 4.13 9.57 6.43
CA GLN A 264 3.76 8.22 6.06
C GLN A 264 2.88 7.58 7.13
N GLY A 265 2.95 7.95 8.40
CA GLY A 265 2.13 7.40 9.50
C GLY A 265 2.38 5.90 9.78
N ILE A 266 3.38 5.29 9.13
CA ILE A 266 3.62 3.85 9.15
C ILE A 266 4.84 3.47 9.99
N GLY A 267 5.65 4.43 10.44
CA GLY A 267 6.84 4.22 11.25
C GLY A 267 6.72 3.07 12.25
N MET A 268 7.45 1.98 11.99
CA MET A 268 7.48 0.82 12.88
C MET A 268 8.54 1.01 13.95
N ARG A 269 8.15 1.72 15.00
CA ARG A 269 8.93 1.89 16.24
C ARG A 269 9.32 0.57 16.92
N SER A 270 8.76 -0.55 16.47
CA SER A 270 9.08 -1.89 16.92
C SER A 270 10.31 -2.52 16.24
N ILE A 271 10.75 -1.99 15.09
CA ILE A 271 11.91 -2.51 14.35
C ILE A 271 13.13 -1.62 14.55
N GLY A 272 12.97 -0.31 14.41
CA GLY A 272 14.02 0.66 14.68
C GLY A 272 13.50 1.83 15.50
N PRO A 273 14.40 2.60 16.14
CA PRO A 273 14.02 3.80 16.85
C PRO A 273 13.45 4.87 15.92
N ASP A 274 12.57 5.70 16.50
CA ASP A 274 12.25 7.00 15.94
C ASP A 274 13.51 7.88 15.97
N LEU A 275 13.82 8.54 14.86
CA LEU A 275 15.05 9.33 14.72
C LEU A 275 14.86 10.82 14.97
N ILE A 276 13.64 11.30 15.24
CA ILE A 276 13.46 12.70 15.63
C ILE A 276 14.20 13.00 16.92
N GLY A 277 15.08 14.01 16.89
CA GLY A 277 15.91 14.40 18.02
C GLY A 277 17.23 13.63 18.14
N VAL A 278 17.51 12.63 17.29
CA VAL A 278 18.72 11.80 17.43
C VAL A 278 20.01 12.63 17.34
N THR A 279 20.01 13.65 16.48
CA THR A 279 21.14 14.56 16.26
C THR A 279 21.42 15.47 17.47
N ARG A 280 20.44 15.65 18.36
CA ARG A 280 20.60 16.37 19.63
C ARG A 280 21.01 15.45 20.78
N GLN A 281 20.79 14.14 20.63
CA GLN A 281 20.97 13.14 21.69
C GLN A 281 22.27 12.33 21.57
N ARG A 282 22.91 12.35 20.40
CA ARG A 282 24.07 11.52 20.10
C ARG A 282 25.24 12.36 19.64
N ASP A 283 26.43 11.92 20.02
CA ASP A 283 27.66 12.49 19.53
C ASP A 283 27.71 12.38 17.99
N PRO A 284 28.03 13.46 17.25
CA PRO A 284 28.02 13.46 15.80
C PRO A 284 28.98 12.43 15.18
N ALA A 285 30.16 12.22 15.79
CA ALA A 285 31.13 11.25 15.29
C ALA A 285 30.63 9.82 15.51
N TRP A 286 30.03 9.54 16.66
CA TRP A 286 29.37 8.26 16.92
C TRP A 286 28.23 8.00 15.92
N LEU A 287 27.36 9.00 15.68
CA LEU A 287 26.23 8.86 14.77
C LEU A 287 26.68 8.62 13.32
N SER A 288 27.69 9.37 12.85
CA SER A 288 28.29 9.17 11.53
C SER A 288 28.89 7.78 11.38
N ARG A 289 29.64 7.30 12.38
CA ARG A 289 30.23 5.96 12.39
C ARG A 289 29.15 4.87 12.38
N TRP A 290 28.10 5.01 13.18
CA TRP A 290 27.00 4.06 13.25
C TRP A 290 26.24 3.90 11.92
N ILE A 291 26.09 4.98 11.14
CA ILE A 291 25.46 4.93 9.82
C ILE A 291 26.35 4.20 8.79
N GLN A 292 27.68 4.34 8.90
CA GLN A 292 28.64 3.76 7.96
C GLN A 292 28.99 2.29 8.27
N GLU A 293 29.12 1.93 9.55
CA GLU A 293 29.63 0.63 9.97
C GLU A 293 28.93 0.03 11.22
N PRO A 294 27.59 -0.13 11.19
CA PRO A 294 26.84 -0.66 12.33
C PRO A 294 27.23 -2.11 12.68
N ASP A 295 27.55 -2.92 11.67
CA ASP A 295 28.04 -4.29 11.80
C ASP A 295 29.36 -4.36 12.60
N ARG A 296 30.30 -3.46 12.31
CA ARG A 296 31.57 -3.38 13.03
C ARG A 296 31.39 -2.91 14.46
N MET A 297 30.55 -1.90 14.69
CA MET A 297 30.27 -1.40 16.04
C MET A 297 29.58 -2.45 16.91
N LEU A 298 28.70 -3.28 16.33
CA LEU A 298 28.12 -4.43 17.03
C LEU A 298 29.17 -5.52 17.33
N ALA A 299 30.06 -5.82 16.39
CA ALA A 299 31.14 -6.80 16.59
C ALA A 299 32.15 -6.35 17.67
N GLU A 300 32.45 -5.05 17.72
CA GLU A 300 33.26 -4.40 18.75
C GLU A 300 32.55 -4.30 20.10
N LYS A 301 31.25 -4.60 20.15
CA LYS A 301 30.38 -4.48 21.32
C LYS A 301 30.34 -3.05 21.88
N ASP A 302 30.23 -2.06 20.99
CA ASP A 302 29.97 -0.68 21.40
C ASP A 302 28.78 -0.63 22.38
N PRO A 303 28.91 -0.03 23.57
CA PRO A 303 27.89 -0.13 24.61
C PRO A 303 26.52 0.40 24.18
N ILE A 304 26.53 1.50 23.41
CA ILE A 304 25.32 2.14 22.89
C ILE A 304 24.72 1.19 21.84
N ALA A 305 25.47 0.78 20.83
CA ALA A 305 25.00 -0.16 19.80
C ALA A 305 24.36 -1.44 20.39
N MET A 306 24.98 -2.03 21.42
CA MET A 306 24.49 -3.23 22.07
C MET A 306 23.20 -2.99 22.87
N GLU A 307 23.07 -1.85 23.56
CA GLU A 307 21.82 -1.48 24.23
C GLU A 307 20.67 -1.39 23.21
N MET A 308 20.91 -0.74 22.07
CA MET A 308 19.92 -0.61 21.01
C MET A 308 19.57 -1.95 20.40
N PHE A 309 20.57 -2.79 20.12
CA PHE A 309 20.36 -4.13 19.61
C PHE A 309 19.44 -4.97 20.51
N GLU A 310 19.68 -4.97 21.82
CA GLU A 310 18.83 -5.66 22.79
C GLU A 310 17.42 -5.05 22.86
N ARG A 311 17.32 -3.72 22.82
CA ARG A 311 16.04 -2.99 22.87
C ARG A 311 15.14 -3.26 21.65
N PHE A 312 15.74 -3.45 20.47
CA PHE A 312 15.02 -3.64 19.20
C PHE A 312 15.02 -5.10 18.75
N ASN A 313 14.68 -6.01 19.67
CA ASN A 313 14.47 -7.44 19.42
C ASN A 313 15.64 -8.17 18.74
N LYS A 314 16.88 -7.70 18.97
CA LYS A 314 18.10 -8.28 18.38
C LYS A 314 18.06 -8.28 16.86
N ILE A 315 17.40 -7.30 16.26
CA ILE A 315 17.46 -7.01 14.84
C ILE A 315 18.68 -6.10 14.62
N PRO A 316 19.73 -6.56 13.92
CA PRO A 316 20.88 -5.72 13.65
C PRO A 316 20.51 -4.64 12.65
N MET A 317 21.02 -3.41 12.83
CA MET A 317 20.99 -2.41 11.76
C MET A 317 21.93 -2.88 10.65
N PRO A 318 21.44 -3.09 9.41
CA PRO A 318 22.27 -3.58 8.32
C PRO A 318 23.30 -2.54 7.92
N ASN A 319 24.47 -3.00 7.47
CA ASN A 319 25.46 -2.11 6.88
C ASN A 319 25.07 -1.80 5.43
N LEU A 320 24.58 -0.58 5.21
CA LEU A 320 24.12 -0.09 3.91
C LEU A 320 25.25 0.41 3.00
N ARG A 321 26.52 0.22 3.41
CA ARG A 321 27.74 0.64 2.73
C ARG A 321 27.73 2.14 2.41
N MET A 322 27.27 2.95 3.36
CA MET A 322 27.24 4.41 3.25
C MET A 322 28.65 4.96 3.43
N ASP A 323 29.02 5.91 2.57
CA ASP A 323 30.22 6.72 2.76
C ASP A 323 29.94 7.90 3.70
N GLU A 324 31.00 8.59 4.09
CA GLU A 324 30.94 9.73 5.02
C GLU A 324 30.01 10.84 4.52
N HIS A 325 30.03 11.15 3.21
CA HIS A 325 29.19 12.19 2.62
C HIS A 325 27.71 11.83 2.67
N SER A 326 27.37 10.57 2.37
CA SER A 326 25.99 10.07 2.46
C SER A 326 25.51 10.03 3.90
N ALA A 327 26.36 9.60 4.83
CA ALA A 327 26.06 9.61 6.26
C ALA A 327 25.79 11.04 6.75
N GLN A 328 26.64 12.01 6.37
CA GLN A 328 26.44 13.42 6.73
C GLN A 328 25.16 13.99 6.12
N SER A 329 24.86 13.69 4.84
CA SER A 329 23.61 14.11 4.19
C SER A 329 22.38 13.63 4.96
N ILE A 330 22.39 12.38 5.44
CA ILE A 330 21.32 11.84 6.27
C ILE A 330 21.24 12.59 7.60
N ILE A 331 22.36 12.81 8.29
CA ILE A 331 22.41 13.54 9.56
C ILE A 331 21.85 14.96 9.42
N ASP A 332 22.23 15.68 8.36
CA ASP A 332 21.75 17.04 8.08
C ASP A 332 20.23 17.04 7.85
N TYR A 333 19.72 16.05 7.10
CA TYR A 333 18.29 15.88 6.92
C TYR A 333 17.56 15.57 8.23
N LEU A 334 18.10 14.68 9.07
CA LEU A 334 17.52 14.35 10.38
C LEU A 334 17.52 15.57 11.32
N GLN A 335 18.55 16.40 11.27
CA GLN A 335 18.63 17.65 12.02
C GLN A 335 17.56 18.64 11.54
N ALA A 336 17.48 18.88 10.23
CA ALA A 336 16.48 19.78 9.64
C ALA A 336 15.05 19.32 9.97
N GLU A 337 14.79 18.01 9.90
CA GLU A 337 13.49 17.45 10.23
C GLU A 337 13.17 17.54 11.73
N THR A 338 14.18 17.35 12.58
CA THR A 338 14.07 17.57 14.03
C THR A 338 13.73 19.02 14.34
N ASP A 339 14.40 19.98 13.69
CA ASP A 339 14.14 21.40 13.89
C ASP A 339 12.76 21.81 13.35
N ARG A 340 12.31 21.21 12.24
CA ARG A 340 10.97 21.41 11.68
C ARG A 340 9.86 20.97 12.64
N GLN A 341 10.01 19.79 13.25
CA GLN A 341 8.99 19.23 14.16
C GLN A 341 9.11 19.75 15.60
N HIS A 342 10.32 20.07 16.05
CA HIS A 342 10.62 20.57 17.39
C HIS A 342 11.55 21.77 17.32
N PRO A 343 11.05 22.96 16.97
CA PRO A 343 11.87 24.16 16.85
C PRO A 343 12.64 24.44 18.15
N PRO A 344 13.91 24.85 18.07
CA PRO A 344 14.64 25.25 19.26
C PRO A 344 13.88 26.38 19.97
N VAL A 345 13.77 26.29 21.29
CA VAL A 345 13.16 27.34 22.11
C VAL A 345 13.99 28.60 21.93
N ALA A 346 13.38 29.66 21.39
CA ALA A 346 14.04 30.95 21.30
C ALA A 346 14.47 31.38 22.71
N PRO A 347 15.68 31.96 22.90
CA PRO A 347 16.02 32.57 24.17
C PRO A 347 14.92 33.56 24.52
N LEU A 348 14.39 33.47 25.75
CA LEU A 348 13.58 34.54 26.32
C LEU A 348 14.37 35.82 26.10
N ALA A 349 13.82 36.76 25.34
CA ALA A 349 14.41 38.08 25.22
C ALA A 349 14.61 38.59 26.65
N ASP A 350 15.84 38.91 26.98
CA ASP A 350 16.26 39.40 28.29
C ASP A 350 15.61 40.78 28.50
N GLY A 351 14.34 40.75 28.93
CA GLY A 351 13.53 41.90 29.27
C GLY A 351 13.97 42.40 30.63
N THR A 352 15.08 43.14 30.66
CA THR A 352 15.41 44.06 31.74
C THR A 352 14.43 45.23 31.71
N GLU A 353 13.23 45.03 32.27
CA GLU A 353 12.46 46.11 32.88
C GLU A 353 11.90 45.58 34.20
N GLU A 354 12.65 45.82 35.28
CA GLU A 354 12.09 45.80 36.63
C GLU A 354 10.90 46.78 36.66
N PRO A 355 9.75 46.39 37.24
CA PRO A 355 8.67 47.34 37.45
C PRO A 355 9.13 48.37 38.49
N GLU A 356 9.36 49.61 38.05
CA GLU A 356 9.55 50.74 38.96
C GLU A 356 8.33 50.84 39.90
N HIS A 357 8.53 50.47 41.16
CA HIS A 357 7.61 50.77 42.24
C HIS A 357 7.59 52.29 42.51
N HIS A 358 6.81 53.04 41.74
CA HIS A 358 6.42 54.39 42.13
C HIS A 358 5.29 54.32 43.15
N HIS A 359 5.66 54.52 44.41
CA HIS A 359 4.74 54.87 45.49
C HIS A 359 4.02 56.19 45.16
N ALA A 360 2.79 56.10 44.67
CA ALA A 360 1.84 57.21 44.69
C ALA A 360 0.87 57.03 45.87
N ILE A 361 1.02 57.93 46.84
CA ILE A 361 0.23 58.05 48.06
C ILE A 361 -1.22 58.38 47.69
N ALA A 362 -2.17 57.53 48.08
CA ALA A 362 -3.60 57.81 47.98
C ALA A 362 -4.06 58.71 49.14
N ALA A 363 -4.70 59.84 48.82
CA ALA A 363 -5.34 60.72 49.78
C ALA A 363 -6.58 60.05 50.44
N PRO A 364 -6.93 60.41 51.69
CA PRO A 364 -7.97 59.71 52.44
C PRO A 364 -9.37 60.13 52.00
N ASN A 365 -10.18 59.15 51.58
CA ASN A 365 -11.59 59.37 51.28
C ASN A 365 -12.38 59.42 52.59
N THR A 366 -12.96 60.58 52.88
CA THR A 366 -13.81 60.84 54.04
C THR A 366 -15.23 60.40 53.70
N THR A 367 -15.76 59.40 54.40
CA THR A 367 -17.20 59.11 54.43
C THR A 367 -17.65 59.18 55.88
N GLN A 368 -18.30 60.29 56.24
CA GLN A 368 -19.10 60.37 57.45
C GLN A 368 -20.41 59.62 57.25
N VAL A 369 -20.80 58.96 58.34
CA VAL A 369 -22.08 58.31 58.57
C VAL A 369 -23.11 59.36 59.00
N GLN A 370 -24.34 59.19 58.51
CA GLN A 370 -25.61 59.92 58.74
C GLN A 370 -25.92 61.11 57.81
#